data_AF-A0A7K0FEN2-F1
#
_entry.id   AF-A0A7K0FEN2-F1
#
_cell.length_a   1.000
_cell.length_b   1.000
_cell.length_c   1.000
_cell.angle_alpha   90.00
_cell.angle_beta   90.00
_cell.angle_gamma   90.00
#
_symmetry.space_group_name_H-M   'P 1'
#
loop_
_entity.id
_entity.type
_entity.pdbx_description
1 polymer ?
#
loop_
_entity_poly.entity_id
_entity_poly.type
_entity_poly.pdbx_seq_one_letter_code
_entity_poly.pdbx_strand_id
1 'polypeptide(L)'
;MQSGDIWQFKYNLNGVLIFFNVLEGDLKPKQEKFLYLDGKFPWKEDHIKAWSNLYKTTKVEVGEPALSFIAFWKLYPPNPLSKKKLAMERFNKLKEVDRIKIFLKTPEFIKEKIKQNSSFPYAEVYINQRWWDQ
;
A
#
# COMPACT_ATOMS: atom_id res chain seq x y z
N MET A 1 -27.81 -8.65 14.58
CA MET A 1 -26.40 -8.22 14.55
C MET A 1 -25.84 -8.61 13.19
N GLN A 2 -25.35 -7.64 12.42
CA GLN A 2 -24.68 -7.92 11.14
C GLN A 2 -23.44 -8.79 11.40
N SER A 3 -23.14 -9.72 10.50
CA SER A 3 -22.04 -10.67 10.68
C SER A 3 -20.71 -10.08 10.21
N GLY A 4 -19.66 -10.25 11.03
CA GLY A 4 -18.26 -9.92 10.74
C GLY A 4 -17.60 -10.77 9.68
N ASP A 5 -18.23 -10.93 8.50
CA ASP A 5 -17.75 -11.84 7.46
C ASP A 5 -16.88 -11.13 6.40
N ILE A 6 -16.90 -9.79 6.34
CA ILE A 6 -16.09 -8.99 5.41
C ILE A 6 -14.87 -8.41 6.13
N TRP A 7 -13.68 -8.82 5.70
CA TRP A 7 -12.41 -8.42 6.31
C TRP A 7 -11.54 -7.64 5.33
N GLN A 8 -10.85 -6.62 5.83
CA GLN A 8 -9.87 -5.85 5.08
C GLN A 8 -8.48 -6.03 5.69
N PHE A 9 -7.55 -6.50 4.88
CA PHE A 9 -6.13 -6.59 5.19
C PHE A 9 -5.39 -5.61 4.28
N LYS A 10 -4.53 -4.75 4.84
CA LYS A 10 -3.62 -3.91 4.05
C LYS A 10 -2.19 -4.26 4.36
N TYR A 11 -1.42 -4.39 3.30
CA TYR A 11 0.00 -4.70 3.34
C TYR A 11 0.80 -3.48 2.87
N ASN A 12 1.99 -3.30 3.42
CA ASN A 12 2.94 -2.35 2.88
C ASN A 12 3.61 -2.90 1.61
N LEU A 13 4.48 -2.11 0.99
CA LEU A 13 5.17 -2.48 -0.24
C LEU A 13 6.10 -3.71 -0.10
N ASN A 14 6.47 -4.09 1.12
CA ASN A 14 7.26 -5.30 1.40
C ASN A 14 6.37 -6.53 1.65
N GLY A 15 5.06 -6.43 1.43
CA GLY A 15 4.10 -7.51 1.67
C GLY A 15 3.84 -7.80 3.14
N VAL A 16 4.17 -6.88 4.06
CA VAL A 16 3.94 -7.05 5.52
C VAL A 16 2.66 -6.33 5.91
N LEU A 17 1.80 -7.01 6.68
CA LEU A 17 0.52 -6.47 7.14
C LEU A 17 0.74 -5.23 8.03
N ILE A 18 0.01 -4.16 7.75
CA ILE A 18 0.02 -2.91 8.51
C ILE A 18 -1.37 -2.52 9.04
N PHE A 19 -2.42 -3.18 8.57
CA PHE A 19 -3.79 -2.86 8.97
C PHE A 19 -4.70 -4.06 8.76
N PHE A 20 -5.53 -4.33 9.77
CA PHE A 20 -6.64 -5.28 9.71
C PHE A 20 -7.90 -4.59 10.21
N ASN A 21 -9.02 -4.78 9.52
CA ASN A 21 -10.32 -4.27 9.93
C ASN A 21 -11.45 -5.22 9.53
N VAL A 22 -12.48 -5.31 10.37
CA VAL A 22 -13.75 -5.95 10.03
C VAL A 22 -14.66 -4.85 9.50
N LEU A 23 -15.10 -4.96 8.25
CA LEU A 23 -15.82 -3.86 7.58
C LEU A 23 -17.28 -3.74 8.02
N GLU A 24 -17.87 -4.80 8.53
CA GLU A 24 -19.27 -4.86 8.96
C GLU A 24 -19.38 -5.77 10.18
N GLY A 25 -20.03 -5.34 11.27
CA GLY A 25 -20.24 -6.17 12.45
C GLY A 25 -18.95 -6.59 13.20
N ASP A 26 -19.09 -7.61 14.05
CA ASP A 26 -18.02 -8.14 14.91
C ASP A 26 -17.61 -9.56 14.50
N LEU A 27 -16.37 -9.94 14.80
CA LEU A 27 -15.91 -11.32 14.64
C LEU A 27 -16.73 -12.25 15.53
N LYS A 28 -17.21 -13.35 14.95
CA LYS A 28 -17.81 -14.45 15.70
C LYS A 28 -16.68 -15.26 16.39
N PRO A 29 -16.97 -15.99 17.49
CA PRO A 29 -15.96 -16.79 18.20
C PRO A 29 -15.19 -17.77 17.30
N LYS A 30 -15.84 -18.32 16.26
CA LYS A 30 -15.19 -19.20 15.27
C LYS A 30 -14.14 -18.47 14.43
N GLN A 31 -14.40 -17.20 14.08
CA GLN A 31 -13.51 -16.37 13.28
C GLN A 31 -12.33 -15.87 14.12
N GLU A 32 -12.58 -15.49 15.38
CA GLU A 32 -11.52 -15.16 16.35
C GLU A 32 -10.59 -16.35 16.58
N LYS A 33 -11.16 -17.54 16.80
CA LYS A 33 -10.39 -18.77 16.93
C LYS A 33 -9.54 -19.01 15.68
N PHE A 34 -10.14 -18.94 14.50
CA PHE A 34 -9.43 -19.15 13.24
C PHE A 34 -8.25 -18.17 13.06
N LEU A 35 -8.49 -16.87 13.30
CA LEU A 35 -7.47 -15.83 13.13
C LEU A 35 -6.37 -15.94 14.18
N TYR A 36 -6.74 -15.96 15.47
CA TYR A 36 -5.80 -15.71 16.57
C TYR A 36 -5.32 -16.98 17.27
N LEU A 37 -6.19 -17.95 17.49
CA LEU A 37 -5.85 -19.16 18.26
C LEU A 37 -5.24 -20.24 17.37
N ASP A 38 -5.80 -20.44 16.18
CA ASP A 38 -5.32 -21.41 15.19
C ASP A 38 -4.14 -20.85 14.35
N GLY A 39 -3.75 -19.60 14.62
CA GLY A 39 -2.60 -18.94 14.02
C GLY A 39 -2.73 -18.70 12.51
N LYS A 40 -3.95 -18.56 11.99
CA LYS A 40 -4.15 -18.37 10.54
C LYS A 40 -3.99 -16.93 10.09
N PHE A 41 -3.84 -15.97 11.01
CA PHE A 41 -3.69 -14.55 10.69
C PHE A 41 -2.63 -14.27 9.60
N PRO A 42 -3.00 -13.68 8.45
CA PRO A 42 -2.11 -13.59 7.29
C PRO A 42 -1.23 -12.33 7.38
N TRP A 43 -0.18 -12.38 8.19
CA TRP A 43 0.75 -11.26 8.39
C TRP A 43 1.64 -10.95 7.17
N LYS A 44 1.74 -11.87 6.21
CA LYS A 44 2.35 -11.68 4.89
C LYS A 44 1.30 -11.72 3.78
N GLU A 45 1.49 -10.92 2.74
CA GLU A 45 0.60 -10.89 1.56
C GLU A 45 0.51 -12.27 0.88
N ASP A 46 1.60 -13.04 0.84
CA ASP A 46 1.60 -14.38 0.27
C ASP A 46 0.70 -15.36 1.05
N HIS A 47 0.53 -15.14 2.37
CA HIS A 47 -0.35 -15.99 3.18
C HIS A 47 -1.81 -15.79 2.79
N ILE A 48 -2.27 -14.54 2.60
CA ILE A 48 -3.67 -14.28 2.20
C ILE A 48 -3.93 -14.67 0.74
N LYS A 49 -2.93 -14.52 -0.14
CA LYS A 49 -3.04 -15.01 -1.53
C LYS A 49 -3.27 -16.52 -1.60
N ALA A 50 -2.74 -17.28 -0.65
CA ALA A 50 -2.96 -18.72 -0.57
C ALA A 50 -4.36 -19.10 -0.01
N TRP A 51 -5.08 -18.18 0.65
CA TRP A 51 -6.34 -18.51 1.33
C TRP A 51 -7.45 -18.96 0.41
N SER A 52 -7.55 -18.41 -0.80
CA SER A 52 -8.56 -18.85 -1.79
C SER A 52 -8.41 -20.33 -2.16
N ASN A 53 -7.18 -20.86 -2.11
CA ASN A 53 -6.89 -22.27 -2.36
C ASN A 53 -7.05 -23.13 -1.10
N LEU A 54 -6.67 -22.60 0.07
CA LEU A 54 -6.69 -23.33 1.34
C LEU A 54 -8.10 -23.43 1.94
N TYR A 55 -8.95 -22.42 1.74
CA TYR A 55 -10.24 -22.28 2.40
C TYR A 55 -11.34 -22.04 1.37
N LYS A 56 -12.06 -23.10 1.00
CA LYS A 56 -13.14 -23.06 -0.01
C LYS A 56 -14.29 -22.10 0.34
N THR A 57 -14.43 -21.75 1.62
CA THR A 57 -15.46 -20.83 2.12
C THR A 57 -15.04 -19.37 2.08
N THR A 58 -13.80 -19.07 1.69
CA THR A 58 -13.24 -17.72 1.73
C THR A 58 -13.03 -17.20 0.32
N LYS A 59 -13.58 -16.02 0.03
CA LYS A 59 -13.30 -15.28 -1.21
C LYS A 59 -12.30 -14.18 -0.91
N VAL A 60 -11.15 -14.22 -1.57
CA VAL A 60 -10.14 -13.16 -1.47
C VAL A 60 -10.25 -12.28 -2.71
N GLU A 61 -10.57 -11.01 -2.51
CA GLU A 61 -10.56 -10.00 -3.56
C GLU A 61 -9.40 -9.04 -3.31
N VAL A 62 -8.60 -8.79 -4.34
CA VAL A 62 -7.53 -7.79 -4.28
C VAL A 62 -8.18 -6.44 -4.52
N GLY A 63 -8.26 -5.62 -3.46
CA GLY A 63 -8.68 -4.22 -3.60
C GLY A 63 -7.70 -3.44 -4.48
N GLU A 64 -8.18 -2.36 -5.09
CA GLU A 64 -7.31 -1.50 -5.90
C GLU A 64 -6.10 -1.05 -5.06
N PRO A 65 -4.86 -1.16 -5.60
CA PRO A 65 -3.71 -0.60 -4.93
C PRO A 65 -3.97 0.87 -4.64
N ALA A 66 -3.53 1.36 -3.48
CA ALA A 66 -3.70 2.75 -3.08
C ALA A 66 -2.80 3.68 -3.92
N LEU A 67 -3.00 3.73 -5.24
CA LEU A 67 -2.28 4.54 -6.22
C LEU A 67 -2.71 6.02 -6.18
N SER A 68 -3.21 6.46 -5.03
CA SER A 68 -3.68 7.83 -4.82
C SER A 68 -2.49 8.76 -4.60
N PHE A 69 -2.68 10.04 -4.95
CA PHE A 69 -1.68 11.07 -4.64
C PHE A 69 -1.38 11.14 -3.14
N ILE A 70 -2.38 10.91 -2.26
CA ILE A 70 -2.18 10.95 -0.81
C ILE A 70 -1.19 9.86 -0.37
N ALA A 71 -1.28 8.67 -0.95
CA ALA A 71 -0.34 7.59 -0.65
C ALA A 71 1.07 7.93 -1.14
N PHE A 72 1.21 8.50 -2.34
CA PHE A 72 2.50 8.99 -2.84
C PHE A 72 3.07 10.09 -1.93
N TRP A 73 2.25 11.05 -1.51
CA TRP A 73 2.68 12.17 -0.67
C TRP A 73 3.18 11.73 0.71
N LYS A 74 2.66 10.61 1.22
CA LYS A 74 3.15 9.98 2.45
C LYS A 74 4.42 9.15 2.23
N LEU A 75 4.60 8.58 1.04
CA LEU A 75 5.76 7.77 0.68
C LEU A 75 7.01 8.62 0.41
N TYR A 76 6.83 9.76 -0.27
CA TYR A 76 7.93 10.63 -0.68
C TYR A 76 8.51 11.42 0.51
N PRO A 77 9.84 11.69 0.56
CA PRO A 77 10.43 12.43 1.67
C PRO A 77 9.79 13.82 1.83
N PRO A 78 9.38 14.18 3.06
CA PRO A 78 8.74 15.46 3.32
C PRO A 78 9.73 16.60 3.03
N ASN A 79 9.31 17.55 2.21
CA ASN A 79 10.09 18.74 1.91
C ASN A 79 9.16 19.98 1.95
N PRO A 80 9.38 20.93 2.88
CA PRO A 80 8.53 22.11 3.05
C PRO A 80 8.41 22.99 1.79
N LEU A 81 9.42 22.95 0.91
CA LEU A 81 9.45 23.75 -0.31
C LEU A 81 8.71 23.07 -1.48
N SER A 82 8.29 21.81 -1.33
CA SER A 82 7.53 21.11 -2.38
C SER A 82 6.11 21.66 -2.48
N LYS A 83 5.70 22.03 -3.69
CA LYS A 83 4.37 22.59 -3.95
C LYS A 83 3.33 21.47 -4.07
N LYS A 84 2.69 21.10 -2.95
CA LYS A 84 1.71 20.00 -2.88
C LYS A 84 0.63 20.04 -3.97
N LYS A 85 0.05 21.22 -4.25
CA LYS A 85 -0.96 21.39 -5.30
C LYS A 85 -0.41 21.03 -6.68
N LEU A 86 0.79 21.52 -7.02
CA LEU A 86 1.44 21.25 -8.29
C LEU A 86 1.87 19.78 -8.42
N ALA A 87 2.36 19.18 -7.34
CA ALA A 87 2.66 17.75 -7.29
C ALA A 87 1.40 16.91 -7.54
N MET A 88 0.27 17.27 -6.92
CA MET A 88 -1.02 16.58 -7.13
C MET A 88 -1.49 16.67 -8.58
N GLU A 89 -1.46 17.86 -9.17
CA GLU A 89 -1.85 18.07 -10.57
C GLU A 89 -0.99 17.23 -11.53
N ARG A 90 0.33 17.17 -11.29
CA ARG A 90 1.25 16.36 -12.09
C ARG A 90 1.03 14.86 -11.89
N PHE A 91 0.84 14.42 -10.66
CA PHE A 91 0.59 13.02 -10.33
C PHE A 91 -0.71 12.52 -10.97
N ASN A 92 -1.78 13.31 -10.92
CA ASN A 92 -3.08 12.95 -11.48
C ASN A 92 -3.05 12.83 -13.02
N LYS A 93 -2.11 13.52 -13.70
CA LYS A 93 -1.90 13.38 -15.15
C LYS A 93 -1.16 12.10 -15.55
N LEU A 94 -0.55 11.39 -14.59
CA LEU A 94 0.14 10.13 -14.88
C LEU A 94 -0.85 9.03 -15.24
N LYS A 95 -0.46 8.20 -16.20
CA LYS A 95 -1.12 6.93 -16.50
C LYS A 95 -0.97 5.98 -15.31
N GLU A 96 -1.89 5.04 -15.17
CA GLU A 96 -1.87 4.05 -14.10
C GLU A 96 -0.54 3.29 -14.01
N VAL A 97 0.01 2.87 -15.16
CA VAL A 97 1.32 2.21 -15.26
C VAL A 97 2.44 3.06 -14.63
N ASP A 98 2.44 4.37 -14.87
CA ASP A 98 3.44 5.27 -14.31
C ASP A 98 3.26 5.47 -12.80
N ARG A 99 2.01 5.49 -12.32
CA ARG A 99 1.74 5.54 -10.88
C ARG A 99 2.28 4.30 -10.19
N ILE A 100 2.05 3.11 -10.75
CA ILE A 100 2.59 1.84 -10.23
C ILE A 100 4.13 1.91 -10.16
N LYS A 101 4.78 2.33 -11.25
CA LYS A 101 6.24 2.48 -11.28
C LYS A 101 6.75 3.42 -10.17
N ILE A 102 6.08 4.55 -9.93
CA ILE A 102 6.40 5.46 -8.83
C ILE A 102 6.39 4.72 -7.49
N PHE A 103 5.33 3.97 -7.16
CA PHE A 103 5.25 3.28 -5.88
C PHE A 103 6.31 2.18 -5.72
N LEU A 104 6.69 1.50 -6.80
CA LEU A 104 7.73 0.47 -6.78
C LEU A 104 9.14 1.06 -6.63
N LYS A 105 9.42 2.17 -7.32
CA LYS A 105 10.78 2.71 -7.47
C LYS A 105 11.13 3.83 -6.51
N THR A 106 10.15 4.56 -5.98
CA THR A 106 10.39 5.63 -5.00
C THR A 106 11.16 5.12 -3.76
N PRO A 107 10.86 3.96 -3.15
CA PRO A 107 11.62 3.44 -2.01
C PRO A 107 13.11 3.19 -2.33
N GLU A 108 13.39 2.60 -3.50
CA GLU A 108 14.76 2.33 -3.98
C GLU A 108 15.52 3.64 -4.18
N PHE A 109 14.90 4.59 -4.89
CA PHE A 109 15.44 5.93 -5.10
C PHE A 109 15.78 6.64 -3.78
N ILE A 110 14.88 6.57 -2.80
CA ILE A 110 15.10 7.19 -1.49
C ILE A 110 16.35 6.60 -0.82
N LYS A 111 16.47 5.26 -0.82
CA LYS A 111 17.60 4.55 -0.22
C LYS A 111 18.92 4.94 -0.88
N GLU A 112 18.96 5.05 -2.20
CA GLU A 112 20.16 5.45 -2.94
C GLU A 112 20.58 6.89 -2.65
N LYS A 113 19.63 7.83 -2.62
CA LYS A 113 19.89 9.23 -2.31
C LYS A 113 20.46 9.44 -0.90
N ILE A 114 19.93 8.70 0.08
CA ILE A 114 20.45 8.68 1.45
C ILE A 114 21.89 8.15 1.46
N LYS A 115 22.16 7.04 0.77
CA LYS A 115 23.51 6.46 0.67
C LYS A 115 24.51 7.44 0.04
N GLN A 116 24.07 8.23 -0.93
CA GLN A 116 24.89 9.25 -1.59
C GLN A 116 25.02 10.56 -0.79
N ASN A 117 24.32 10.69 0.35
CA ASN A 117 24.21 11.93 1.12
C ASN A 117 23.83 13.15 0.24
N SER A 118 22.90 12.95 -0.69
CA SER A 118 22.48 13.98 -1.65
C SER A 118 21.04 14.43 -1.40
N SER A 119 20.73 15.65 -1.84
CA SER A 119 19.39 16.22 -1.67
C SER A 119 18.35 15.50 -2.53
N PHE A 120 17.14 15.41 -1.99
CA PHE A 120 15.97 14.95 -2.75
C PHE A 120 15.42 16.10 -3.61
N PRO A 121 15.04 15.84 -4.87
CA PRO A 121 14.29 16.82 -5.64
C PRO A 121 12.94 17.10 -4.97
N TYR A 122 12.35 18.27 -5.22
CA TYR A 122 10.97 18.54 -4.79
C TYR A 122 10.01 17.52 -5.40
N ALA A 123 8.92 17.19 -4.70
CA ALA A 123 8.00 16.13 -5.13
C ALA A 123 7.44 16.39 -6.53
N GLU A 124 7.10 17.64 -6.86
CA GLU A 124 6.64 18.01 -8.19
C GLU A 124 7.74 17.86 -9.26
N VAL A 125 9.01 18.06 -8.91
CA VAL A 125 10.16 17.89 -9.81
C VAL A 125 10.43 16.40 -10.01
N TYR A 126 10.37 15.62 -8.94
CA TYR A 126 10.43 14.16 -8.98
C TYR A 126 9.42 13.59 -9.98
N ILE A 127 8.15 14.01 -9.84
CA ILE A 127 7.05 13.61 -10.74
C ILE A 127 7.33 14.06 -12.18
N ASN A 128 7.65 15.34 -12.39
CA ASN A 128 7.76 15.91 -13.73
C ASN A 128 8.92 15.34 -14.55
N GLN A 129 10.05 15.10 -13.88
CA GLN A 129 11.29 14.64 -14.52
C GLN A 129 11.39 13.11 -14.58
N ARG A 130 10.32 12.39 -14.18
CA ARG A 130 10.24 10.93 -14.24
C ARG A 130 11.44 10.22 -13.58
N TRP A 131 11.86 10.69 -12.41
CA TRP A 131 13.04 10.17 -11.70
C TRP A 131 12.96 8.66 -11.36
N TRP A 132 11.76 8.06 -11.38
CA TRP A 132 11.56 6.62 -11.19
C TRP A 132 11.88 5.76 -12.42
N ASP A 133 12.08 6.39 -13.59
CA ASP A 133 12.27 5.75 -14.90
C ASP A 133 13.68 6.03 -15.45
N GLN A 134 14.58 6.56 -14.62
CA GLN A 134 15.98 6.85 -14.93
C GLN A 134 16.90 5.72 -14.48
#